data_AF-A0A4Q0MN53-F1
#
_entry.id   AF-A0A4Q0MN53-F1
#
_cell.length_a   1.000
_cell.length_b   1.000
_cell.length_c   1.000
_cell.angle_alpha   90.00
_cell.angle_beta   90.00
_cell.angle_gamma   90.00
#
_symmetry.space_group_name_H-M   'P 1'
#
loop_
_entity.id
_entity.type
_entity.pdbx_description
1 polymer ?
#
loop_
_entity_poly.entity_id
_entity_poly.type
_entity_poly.pdbx_seq_one_letter_code
_entity_poly.pdbx_strand_id
1 'polypeptide(L)'
;MNRRRDTRTLDLLAWEPASVVAAYADDVAGKGALDNRIARLVSRALRDAKDDHGLSRDQVAELMSGYLKREVSAAQLDHWASEANSDRRIPLDAFAALIHATGADQLLGFLPGLFGFVAVPERYAHLIELHEIEEHETRIAAHKAALTSKMRAAR
;
A
#
# COMPACT_ATOMS: atom_id res chain seq x y z
N MET A 1 22.60 -35.18 16.41
CA MET A 1 23.40 -35.19 15.17
C MET A 1 22.91 -34.08 14.27
N ASN A 2 23.64 -32.98 14.17
CA ASN A 2 23.24 -31.84 13.34
C ASN A 2 23.58 -32.17 11.88
N ARG A 3 22.57 -32.57 11.09
CA ARG A 3 22.77 -32.90 9.68
C ARG A 3 23.18 -31.63 8.95
N ARG A 4 24.39 -31.64 8.38
CA ARG A 4 24.93 -30.57 7.52
C ARG A 4 23.91 -30.32 6.40
N ARG A 5 23.31 -29.13 6.36
CA ARG A 5 22.39 -28.74 5.28
C ARG A 5 23.16 -28.68 3.97
N ASP A 6 22.61 -29.28 2.93
CA ASP A 6 23.13 -29.18 1.57
C ASP A 6 22.96 -27.74 1.08
N THR A 7 24.06 -27.07 0.75
CA THR A 7 24.07 -25.68 0.29
C THR A 7 23.88 -25.54 -1.22
N ARG A 8 23.76 -26.66 -1.95
CA ARG A 8 23.60 -26.66 -3.43
C ARG A 8 22.16 -26.80 -3.89
N THR A 9 21.29 -27.36 -3.06
CA THR A 9 19.86 -27.47 -3.38
C THR A 9 19.18 -26.16 -3.01
N LEU A 10 18.63 -25.46 -4.02
CA LEU A 10 17.76 -24.30 -3.81
C LEU A 10 16.55 -24.75 -2.98
N ASP A 11 16.31 -24.07 -1.87
CA ASP A 11 15.15 -24.33 -1.02
C ASP A 11 13.89 -23.78 -1.70
N LEU A 12 13.21 -24.65 -2.47
CA LEU A 12 11.99 -24.30 -3.19
C LEU A 12 10.84 -23.88 -2.24
N LEU A 13 10.94 -24.19 -0.95
CA LEU A 13 9.94 -23.82 0.06
C LEU A 13 10.27 -22.49 0.75
N ALA A 14 11.43 -21.88 0.47
CA ALA A 14 11.81 -20.56 0.98
C ALA A 14 11.28 -19.41 0.11
N TRP A 15 10.60 -19.70 -1.00
CA TRP A 15 9.98 -18.69 -1.83
C TRP A 15 8.72 -18.14 -1.16
N GLU A 16 8.69 -16.83 -0.95
CA GLU A 16 7.50 -16.10 -0.49
C GLU A 16 7.05 -15.12 -1.59
N PRO A 17 5.73 -14.98 -1.83
CA PRO A 17 5.22 -14.04 -2.80
C PRO A 17 5.52 -12.60 -2.35
N ALA A 18 6.01 -11.78 -3.27
CA ALA A 18 6.20 -10.36 -3.00
C ALA A 18 4.85 -9.70 -2.68
N SER A 19 4.82 -8.84 -1.65
CA SER A 19 3.61 -8.07 -1.33
C SER A 19 3.24 -7.19 -2.52
N VAL A 20 2.02 -7.38 -3.04
CA VAL A 20 1.46 -6.60 -4.14
C VAL A 20 0.63 -5.41 -3.68
N VAL A 21 0.39 -5.31 -2.37
CA VAL A 21 -0.42 -4.26 -1.76
C VAL A 21 0.48 -3.12 -1.30
N ALA A 22 0.17 -1.93 -1.76
CA ALA A 22 0.85 -0.71 -1.35
C ALA A 22 0.29 -0.24 0.01
N ALA A 23 0.59 -0.97 1.09
CA ALA A 23 0.14 -0.63 2.44
C ALA A 23 1.25 -0.83 3.48
N TYR A 24 1.26 0.05 4.48
CA TYR A 24 1.96 -0.21 5.73
C TYR A 24 1.21 -1.28 6.52
N ALA A 25 1.94 -2.05 7.33
CA ALA A 25 1.32 -2.98 8.26
C ALA A 25 0.45 -2.21 9.29
N ASP A 26 -0.64 -2.84 9.74
CA ASP A 26 -1.66 -2.21 10.59
C ASP A 26 -1.11 -1.68 11.93
N ASP A 27 0.02 -2.23 12.37
CA ASP A 27 0.74 -1.82 13.56
C ASP A 27 1.43 -0.45 13.42
N VAL A 28 1.77 -0.04 12.19
CA VAL A 28 2.44 1.24 11.91
C VAL A 28 1.50 2.42 12.11
N ALA A 29 0.29 2.36 11.55
CA ALA A 29 -0.70 3.41 11.75
C ALA A 29 -1.28 3.36 13.16
N GLY A 30 -1.41 2.16 13.76
CA GLY A 30 -1.98 1.96 15.09
C GLY A 30 -3.45 2.40 15.21
N LYS A 31 -3.96 2.37 16.45
CA LYS A 31 -5.33 2.80 16.79
C LYS A 31 -5.38 4.29 17.18
N GLY A 32 -6.58 4.86 17.20
CA GLY A 32 -6.83 6.24 17.66
C GLY A 32 -7.42 7.15 16.59
N ALA A 33 -7.41 8.45 16.88
CA ALA A 33 -7.92 9.48 15.99
C ALA A 33 -7.17 9.50 14.64
N LEU A 34 -7.87 9.89 13.57
CA LEU A 34 -7.36 9.80 12.21
C LEU A 34 -6.13 10.69 11.98
N ASP A 35 -6.11 11.88 12.57
CA ASP A 35 -4.98 12.81 12.53
C ASP A 35 -3.72 12.22 13.18
N ASN A 36 -3.84 11.57 14.33
CA ASN A 36 -2.71 10.89 14.97
C ASN A 36 -2.18 9.73 14.12
N ARG A 37 -3.07 8.97 13.46
CA ARG A 37 -2.68 7.90 12.53
C ARG A 37 -1.89 8.47 11.34
N ILE A 38 -2.33 9.59 10.77
CA ILE A 38 -1.63 10.27 9.67
C ILE A 38 -0.26 10.78 10.13
N ALA A 39 -0.18 11.42 11.30
CA ALA A 39 1.10 11.93 11.82
C ALA A 39 2.14 10.82 12.02
N ARG A 40 1.71 9.64 12.53
CA ARG A 40 2.58 8.46 12.64
C ARG A 40 3.04 7.94 11.29
N LEU A 41 2.16 7.90 10.29
CA LEU A 41 2.52 7.50 8.94
C LEU A 41 3.52 8.46 8.28
N VAL A 42 3.32 9.78 8.45
CA VAL A 42 4.29 10.80 8.01
C VAL A 42 5.63 10.61 8.72
N SER A 43 5.62 10.46 10.04
CA SER A 43 6.82 10.16 10.84
C SER A 43 7.54 8.91 10.34
N ARG A 44 6.78 7.86 10.00
CA ARG A 44 7.32 6.60 9.51
C ARG A 44 7.95 6.77 8.13
N ALA A 45 7.25 7.38 7.18
CA ALA A 45 7.77 7.59 5.84
C ALA A 45 9.06 8.43 5.83
N LEU A 46 9.15 9.45 6.69
CA LEU A 46 10.38 10.25 6.84
C LEU A 46 11.53 9.45 7.45
N ARG A 47 11.23 8.49 8.34
CA ARG A 47 12.23 7.59 8.93
C ARG A 47 12.71 6.58 7.89
N ASP A 48 11.81 5.91 7.19
CA ASP A 48 12.15 4.94 6.15
C ASP A 48 12.97 5.62 5.03
N ALA A 49 12.59 6.82 4.59
CA ALA A 49 13.37 7.59 3.61
C ALA A 49 14.81 7.86 4.06
N LYS A 50 15.02 8.12 5.35
CA LYS A 50 16.35 8.31 5.92
C LYS A 50 17.12 6.99 6.01
N ASP A 51 16.47 5.94 6.50
CA ASP A 51 17.11 4.67 6.81
C ASP A 51 17.44 3.88 5.51
N ASP A 52 16.55 3.91 4.52
CA ASP A 52 16.67 3.13 3.27
C ASP A 52 17.36 3.92 2.15
N HIS A 53 17.18 5.24 2.10
CA HIS A 53 17.66 6.09 1.00
C HIS A 53 18.62 7.19 1.44
N GLY A 54 18.92 7.31 2.74
CA GLY A 54 19.82 8.34 3.27
C GLY A 54 19.28 9.76 3.16
N LEU A 55 17.98 9.94 2.89
CA LEU A 55 17.39 11.26 2.68
C LEU A 55 17.21 12.00 4.01
N SER A 56 17.81 13.18 4.12
CA SER A 56 17.56 14.09 5.23
C SER A 56 16.18 14.76 5.10
N ARG A 57 15.64 15.28 6.21
CA ARG A 57 14.38 16.03 6.17
C ARG A 57 14.47 17.28 5.29
N ASP A 58 15.62 17.94 5.26
CA ASP A 58 15.84 19.10 4.40
C ASP A 58 15.78 18.70 2.92
N GLN A 59 16.38 17.57 2.55
CA GLN A 59 16.31 17.04 1.18
C GLN A 59 14.89 16.63 0.80
N VAL A 60 14.15 15.99 1.70
CA VAL A 60 12.73 15.67 1.46
C VAL A 60 11.91 16.95 1.27
N ALA A 61 12.15 17.97 2.09
CA ALA A 61 11.46 19.26 1.97
C ALA A 61 11.77 19.96 0.63
N GLU A 62 13.02 19.89 0.16
CA GLU A 62 13.44 20.38 -1.15
C GLU A 62 12.74 19.64 -2.30
N LEU A 63 12.72 18.30 -2.26
CA LEU A 63 12.04 17.47 -3.24
C LEU A 63 10.52 17.77 -3.28
N MET A 64 9.89 17.88 -2.11
CA MET A 64 8.48 18.25 -1.99
C MET A 64 8.23 19.65 -2.55
N SER A 65 9.12 20.60 -2.29
CA SER A 65 9.02 21.96 -2.82
C SER A 65 9.08 21.97 -4.35
N GLY A 66 9.99 21.17 -4.92
CA GLY A 66 10.12 20.96 -6.36
C GLY A 66 8.87 20.35 -7.00
N TYR A 67 8.22 19.42 -6.31
CA TYR A 67 6.96 18.80 -6.75
C TYR A 67 5.78 19.79 -6.68
N LEU A 68 5.61 20.47 -5.54
CA LEU A 68 4.47 21.34 -5.27
C LEU A 68 4.57 22.73 -5.93
N LYS A 69 5.76 23.12 -6.40
CA LYS A 69 6.07 24.47 -6.89
C LYS A 69 5.83 25.57 -5.85
N ARG A 70 5.99 25.24 -4.56
CA ARG A 70 5.96 26.16 -3.41
C ARG A 70 6.92 25.69 -2.34
N GLU A 71 7.39 26.61 -1.51
CA GLU A 71 8.33 26.28 -0.45
C GLU A 71 7.68 25.39 0.63
N VAL A 72 8.41 24.33 0.99
CA VAL A 72 8.17 23.47 2.14
C VAL A 72 9.46 23.44 2.96
N SER A 73 9.37 23.69 4.26
CA SER A 73 10.51 23.62 5.17
C SER A 73 10.53 22.32 5.97
N ALA A 74 11.70 21.90 6.45
CA ALA A 74 11.82 20.74 7.34
C ALA A 74 10.99 20.91 8.63
N ALA A 75 10.84 22.13 9.13
CA ALA A 75 9.98 22.42 10.27
C ALA A 75 8.50 22.10 10.00
N GLN A 76 8.02 22.31 8.76
CA GLN A 76 6.67 21.89 8.37
C GLN A 76 6.52 20.36 8.38
N LEU A 77 7.55 19.63 7.94
CA LEU A 77 7.57 18.17 8.03
C LEU A 77 7.51 17.70 9.48
N ASP A 78 8.30 18.30 10.37
CA ASP A 78 8.27 17.98 11.81
C ASP A 78 6.91 18.29 12.44
N HIS A 79 6.27 19.38 12.04
CA HIS A 79 4.91 19.70 12.47
C HIS A 79 3.90 18.64 12.02
N TRP A 80 3.93 18.22 10.77
CA TRP A 80 3.02 17.21 10.23
C TRP A 80 3.27 15.81 10.79
N ALA A 81 4.49 15.51 11.18
CA ALA A 81 4.89 14.26 11.79
C ALA A 81 4.49 14.14 13.27
N SER A 82 4.14 15.26 13.93
CA SER A 82 3.88 15.32 15.37
C SER A 82 2.44 15.00 15.74
N GLU A 83 2.23 13.96 16.55
CA GLU A 83 0.91 13.61 17.10
C GLU A 83 0.37 14.64 18.10
N ALA A 84 1.25 15.43 18.72
CA ALA A 84 0.86 16.43 19.72
C ALA A 84 0.25 17.70 19.08
N ASN A 85 0.37 17.87 17.77
CA ASN A 85 0.01 19.10 17.06
C ASN A 85 -1.18 18.87 16.12
N SER A 86 -2.36 18.66 16.69
CA SER A 86 -3.60 18.40 15.94
C SER A 86 -4.08 19.57 15.07
N ASP A 87 -3.56 20.77 15.32
CA ASP A 87 -3.98 22.02 14.68
C ASP A 87 -3.35 22.24 13.29
N ARG A 88 -2.19 21.61 13.02
CA ARG A 88 -1.48 21.72 11.73
C ARG A 88 -1.39 20.39 11.02
N ARG A 89 -2.50 19.98 10.41
CA ARG A 89 -2.59 18.76 9.61
C ARG A 89 -1.88 18.93 8.27
N ILE A 90 -1.32 17.84 7.76
CA ILE A 90 -0.75 17.81 6.41
C ILE A 90 -1.88 17.95 5.37
N PRO A 91 -1.81 18.95 4.47
CA PRO A 91 -2.70 19.03 3.32
C PRO A 91 -2.54 17.83 2.39
N LEU A 92 -3.60 17.48 1.64
CA LEU A 92 -3.57 16.30 0.76
C LEU A 92 -2.52 16.40 -0.36
N ASP A 93 -2.33 17.58 -0.94
CA ASP A 93 -1.29 17.85 -1.94
C ASP A 93 0.11 17.62 -1.35
N ALA A 94 0.36 18.11 -0.13
CA ALA A 94 1.62 17.89 0.58
C ALA A 94 1.82 16.41 0.94
N PHE A 95 0.76 15.69 1.27
CA PHE A 95 0.82 14.24 1.49
C PHE A 95 1.23 13.50 0.21
N ALA A 96 0.63 13.84 -0.94
CA ALA A 96 1.04 13.28 -2.23
C ALA A 96 2.51 13.61 -2.58
N ALA A 97 2.94 14.84 -2.32
CA ALA A 97 4.33 15.26 -2.51
C ALA A 97 5.30 14.50 -1.60
N LEU A 98 4.90 14.20 -0.36
CA LEU A 98 5.69 13.38 0.56
C LEU A 98 5.90 11.99 -0.01
N ILE A 99 4.84 11.32 -0.49
CA ILE A 99 4.94 9.99 -1.11
C ILE A 99 5.92 10.02 -2.28
N HIS A 100 5.77 11.01 -3.16
CA HIS A 100 6.67 11.18 -4.31
C HIS A 100 8.12 11.42 -3.89
N ALA A 101 8.36 12.24 -2.86
CA ALA A 101 9.69 12.60 -2.39
C ALA A 101 10.39 11.45 -1.65
N THR A 102 9.65 10.63 -0.90
CA THR A 102 10.21 9.54 -0.10
C THR A 102 10.20 8.19 -0.80
N GLY A 103 9.39 8.02 -1.86
CA GLY A 103 9.15 6.71 -2.48
C GLY A 103 8.32 5.76 -1.59
N ALA A 104 7.68 6.29 -0.54
CA ALA A 104 6.88 5.50 0.40
C ALA A 104 5.51 5.16 -0.20
N ASP A 105 5.49 4.32 -1.24
CA ASP A 105 4.28 3.87 -1.95
C ASP A 105 3.23 3.26 -1.01
N GLN A 106 3.67 2.71 0.12
CA GLN A 106 2.84 2.12 1.17
C GLN A 106 1.84 3.12 1.78
N LEU A 107 2.10 4.42 1.67
CA LEU A 107 1.15 5.46 2.06
C LEU A 107 -0.08 5.54 1.13
N LEU A 108 0.02 5.09 -0.13
CA LEU A 108 -1.07 5.14 -1.10
C LEU A 108 -2.26 4.28 -0.66
N GLY A 109 -2.02 3.14 -0.02
CA GLY A 109 -3.07 2.25 0.47
C GLY A 109 -3.75 2.71 1.75
N PHE A 110 -3.24 3.74 2.43
CA PHE A 110 -3.83 4.21 3.69
C PHE A 110 -5.27 4.69 3.50
N LEU A 111 -5.49 5.60 2.55
CA LEU A 111 -6.81 6.19 2.31
C LEU A 111 -7.82 5.13 1.78
N PRO A 112 -7.51 4.31 0.76
CA PRO A 112 -8.35 3.19 0.33
C PRO A 112 -8.69 2.22 1.47
N GLY A 113 -7.71 1.92 2.34
CA GLY A 113 -7.90 1.01 3.48
C GLY A 113 -8.96 1.48 4.48
N LEU A 114 -9.23 2.79 4.58
CA LEU A 114 -10.32 3.31 5.42
C LEU A 114 -11.71 2.91 4.92
N PHE A 115 -11.82 2.52 3.65
CA PHE A 115 -13.08 2.23 2.96
C PHE A 115 -13.16 0.77 2.48
N GLY A 116 -12.24 -0.09 2.90
CA GLY A 116 -12.19 -1.50 2.48
C GLY A 116 -11.67 -1.71 1.05
N PHE A 117 -10.99 -0.71 0.48
CA PHE A 117 -10.30 -0.82 -0.80
C PHE A 117 -8.81 -1.08 -0.60
N VAL A 118 -8.17 -1.62 -1.64
CA VAL A 118 -6.75 -1.95 -1.66
C VAL A 118 -6.08 -1.21 -2.81
N ALA A 119 -4.94 -0.57 -2.54
CA ALA A 119 -4.11 0.02 -3.58
C ALA A 119 -3.13 -1.03 -4.12
N VAL A 120 -3.18 -1.27 -5.43
CA VAL A 120 -2.30 -2.19 -6.15
C VAL A 120 -1.63 -1.47 -7.32
N PRO A 121 -0.38 -1.84 -7.68
CA PRO A 121 0.27 -1.29 -8.87
C PRO A 121 -0.54 -1.55 -10.16
N GLU A 122 -0.52 -0.57 -11.06
CA GLU A 122 -1.28 -0.59 -12.32
C GLU A 122 -1.01 -1.83 -13.19
N ARG A 123 0.21 -2.38 -13.13
CA ARG A 123 0.59 -3.62 -13.87
C ARG A 123 -0.33 -4.83 -13.58
N TYR A 124 -1.06 -4.81 -12.46
CA TYR A 124 -2.00 -5.87 -12.09
C TYR A 124 -3.43 -5.64 -12.59
N ALA A 125 -3.73 -4.49 -13.22
CA ALA A 125 -5.08 -4.14 -13.66
C ALA A 125 -5.67 -5.21 -14.60
N HIS A 126 -4.92 -5.64 -15.61
CA HIS A 126 -5.37 -6.68 -16.55
C HIS A 126 -5.51 -8.06 -15.92
N LEU A 127 -4.72 -8.36 -14.87
CA LEU A 127 -4.87 -9.63 -14.14
C LEU A 127 -6.18 -9.65 -13.35
N ILE A 128 -6.53 -8.54 -12.70
CA ILE A 128 -7.79 -8.40 -11.99
C ILE A 128 -8.96 -8.49 -12.98
N GLU A 129 -8.86 -7.80 -14.12
CA GLU A 129 -9.86 -7.87 -15.18
C GLU A 129 -10.07 -9.28 -15.72
N LEU A 130 -8.97 -10.02 -15.98
CA LEU A 130 -9.04 -11.41 -16.42
C LEU A 130 -9.75 -12.28 -15.37
N HIS A 131 -9.42 -12.12 -14.10
CA HIS A 131 -10.04 -12.88 -13.02
C HIS A 131 -11.56 -12.66 -12.93
N GLU A 132 -12.02 -11.41 -13.04
CA GLU A 132 -13.45 -11.08 -13.06
C GLU A 132 -14.19 -11.75 -14.23
N ILE A 133 -13.53 -11.85 -15.39
CA ILE A 133 -14.08 -12.56 -16.57
C ILE A 133 -14.21 -14.06 -16.27
N GLU A 134 -13.17 -14.69 -15.73
CA GLU A 134 -13.16 -16.12 -15.38
C GLU A 134 -14.23 -16.48 -14.33
N GLU A 135 -14.42 -15.63 -13.32
CA GLU A 135 -15.49 -15.78 -12.33
C GLU A 135 -16.87 -15.68 -13.00
N HIS A 136 -17.03 -14.72 -13.92
CA HIS A 136 -18.26 -14.55 -14.66
C HIS A 136 -18.59 -15.77 -15.53
N GLU A 137 -17.60 -16.32 -16.23
CA GLU A 137 -17.75 -17.54 -17.04
C GLU A 137 -18.19 -18.73 -16.19
N THR A 138 -17.55 -18.91 -15.03
CA THR A 138 -17.88 -19.96 -14.06
C THR A 138 -19.33 -19.85 -13.60
N ARG A 139 -19.78 -18.64 -13.27
CA ARG A 139 -21.16 -18.34 -12.87
C ARG A 139 -22.16 -18.64 -13.99
N ILE A 140 -21.85 -18.25 -15.23
CA ILE A 140 -22.68 -18.58 -16.39
C ILE A 140 -22.76 -20.09 -16.62
N ALA A 141 -21.63 -20.80 -16.54
CA ALA A 141 -21.56 -22.24 -16.72
C ALA A 141 -22.43 -22.99 -15.68
N ALA A 142 -22.33 -22.59 -14.41
CA ALA A 142 -23.16 -23.12 -13.33
C ALA A 142 -24.65 -22.90 -13.59
N HIS A 143 -25.04 -21.71 -14.07
CA HIS A 143 -26.42 -21.41 -14.41
C HIS A 143 -26.95 -22.26 -15.58
N LYS A 144 -26.14 -22.41 -16.65
CA LYS A 144 -26.48 -23.28 -17.80
C LYS A 144 -26.68 -24.74 -17.38
N ALA A 145 -25.82 -25.25 -16.50
CA ALA A 145 -25.93 -26.61 -15.98
C ALA A 145 -27.24 -26.80 -15.20
N ALA A 146 -27.58 -25.85 -14.33
CA ALA A 146 -28.82 -25.90 -13.54
C ALA A 146 -30.09 -25.90 -14.44
N LEU A 147 -30.12 -25.09 -15.50
CA LEU A 147 -31.22 -25.07 -16.47
C LEU A 147 -31.32 -26.38 -17.25
N THR A 148 -30.18 -26.92 -17.69
CA THR A 148 -30.15 -28.19 -18.44
C THR A 148 -30.68 -29.35 -17.58
N SER A 149 -30.32 -29.41 -16.31
CA SER A 149 -30.85 -30.41 -15.37
C SER A 149 -32.36 -30.28 -15.16
N LYS A 150 -32.89 -29.05 -15.04
CA LYS A 150 -34.35 -28.80 -14.96
C LYS A 150 -35.07 -29.27 -16.21
N MET A 151 -34.53 -28.98 -17.40
CA MET A 151 -35.12 -29.44 -18.67
C MET A 151 -35.11 -30.96 -18.81
N ARG A 152 -34.05 -31.63 -18.34
CA ARG A 152 -33.97 -33.10 -18.32
C ARG A 152 -34.97 -33.73 -17.35
N ALA A 153 -35.20 -33.12 -16.19
CA ALA A 153 -36.17 -33.60 -15.21
C ALA A 153 -37.64 -33.34 -15.62
N ALA A 154 -37.88 -32.39 -16.52
CA ALA A 154 -39.21 -32.09 -17.06
C ALA A 154 -39.58 -32.96 -18.29
N ARG A 155 -38.66 -33.82 -18.76
CA ARG A 155 -38.87 -34.81 -19.82
C ARG A 155 -39.08 -36.19 -19.22
#